data_AF-A0A9P6NH36-F1
#
_entry.id   AF-A0A9P6NH36-F1
#
_cell.length_a   1.000
_cell.length_b   1.000
_cell.length_c   1.000
_cell.angle_alpha   90.00
_cell.angle_beta   90.00
_cell.angle_gamma   90.00
#
_symmetry.space_group_name_H-M   'P 1'
#
loop_
_entity.id
_entity.type
_entity.pdbx_description
1 polymer ?
#
loop_
_entity_poly.entity_id
_entity_poly.type
_entity_poly.pdbx_seq_one_letter_code
_entity_poly.pdbx_strand_id
1 'polypeptide(L)'
;MVDHQMSRQPNSSLINEDRNTFANITLSNEVIKAVLNGLQTYLLIFLVFVQCSLLHPTFSGSALAKLIRISLRSINFVWLITFPFKNCPDKVELPKSFEGFLIHFLPVYLAFKSLEWGFAANCYYTRPLKEIDGMQQWEKSKGDDVTFKRAQEEEPCDVLKLFLWTLLQLTSVRGLQFDWGPAATASTESTYSLLWRMFRLNIPLTCAHVFMVATRDSPGGTPKSALVSIGVPEFFSLNFLSEALYTICFGIYLACSLDIRYTVITLGVSLLHKLAIWFGCREPILELCNPIYYPPIFNSPHKSPSLSHFWGKGWHQLFRRVFLMGGGKPMIWMANKIGASVVTQRVLGLFGVFGVSAFMHEYFACFWTPGRSSSNQIFKHFPGSFFFFIIQPFALILEPYIIPFIPKIIGGLWFWIFLVMVGPKFRDQYLYDTQLHALFPSFSQWSWKYILFPLKD
;
A
#
# COMPACT_ATOMS: atom_id res chain seq x y z
N MET A 1 -17.88 51.96 -53.78
CA MET A 1 -17.54 53.30 -54.29
C MET A 1 -18.40 54.28 -53.51
N VAL A 2 -17.82 55.40 -53.09
CA VAL A 2 -18.35 56.45 -52.20
C VAL A 2 -17.93 56.31 -50.72
N ASP A 3 -16.78 56.93 -50.47
CA ASP A 3 -16.35 57.53 -49.21
C ASP A 3 -17.40 58.48 -48.63
N HIS A 4 -17.47 58.59 -47.29
CA HIS A 4 -17.63 59.90 -46.67
C HIS A 4 -17.04 59.97 -45.26
N GLN A 5 -16.46 61.14 -45.03
CA GLN A 5 -15.57 61.58 -43.97
C GLN A 5 -16.20 61.75 -42.57
N MET A 6 -15.30 61.63 -41.58
CA MET A 6 -15.10 62.48 -40.39
C MET A 6 -16.29 62.93 -39.53
N SER A 7 -16.21 62.65 -38.22
CA SER A 7 -15.93 63.72 -37.23
C SER A 7 -15.41 63.12 -35.91
N ARG A 8 -14.34 63.72 -35.38
CA ARG A 8 -13.76 63.43 -34.06
C ARG A 8 -14.38 64.39 -33.04
N GLN A 9 -14.90 63.86 -31.94
CA GLN A 9 -15.06 64.60 -30.68
C GLN A 9 -14.01 64.14 -29.65
N PRO A 10 -13.44 65.03 -28.84
CA PRO A 10 -12.48 64.65 -27.80
C PRO A 10 -13.21 64.14 -26.55
N ASN A 11 -13.05 62.86 -26.23
CA ASN A 11 -13.54 62.27 -24.98
C ASN A 11 -12.61 62.65 -23.82
N SER A 12 -13.09 63.52 -22.94
CA SER A 12 -12.44 63.96 -21.71
C SER A 12 -12.89 63.13 -20.49
N SER A 13 -12.80 61.80 -20.55
CA SER A 13 -13.27 60.90 -19.47
C SER A 13 -12.20 59.99 -18.85
N LEU A 14 -10.91 60.22 -19.12
CA LEU A 14 -9.82 59.29 -18.79
C LEU A 14 -9.11 59.51 -17.43
N ILE A 15 -9.74 60.14 -16.43
CA ILE A 15 -9.03 60.47 -15.16
C ILE A 15 -9.73 59.97 -13.88
N ASN A 16 -10.79 59.14 -13.94
CA ASN A 16 -11.48 58.71 -12.71
C ASN A 16 -11.73 57.21 -12.50
N GLU A 17 -11.19 56.29 -13.31
CA GLU A 17 -11.40 54.84 -13.10
C GLU A 17 -10.29 54.11 -12.33
N ASP A 18 -9.10 54.70 -12.11
CA ASP A 18 -7.97 53.95 -11.54
C ASP A 18 -7.84 53.96 -10.01
N ARG A 19 -8.78 54.55 -9.26
CA ARG A 19 -8.73 54.55 -7.78
C ARG A 19 -9.61 53.50 -7.08
N ASN A 20 -10.40 52.72 -7.83
CA ASN A 20 -11.26 51.68 -7.24
C ASN A 20 -10.77 50.24 -7.50
N THR A 21 -9.66 50.04 -8.21
CA THR A 21 -9.13 48.70 -8.54
C THR A 21 -8.21 48.10 -7.46
N PHE A 22 -7.94 48.84 -6.37
CA PHE A 22 -7.04 48.41 -5.28
C PHE A 22 -7.74 48.11 -3.94
N ALA A 23 -9.07 48.19 -3.88
CA ALA A 23 -9.82 47.89 -2.66
C ALA A 23 -10.57 46.56 -2.79
N ASN A 24 -10.15 45.58 -1.97
CA ASN A 24 -10.76 44.28 -1.71
C ASN A 24 -10.36 43.12 -2.63
N ILE A 25 -9.08 42.73 -2.59
CA ILE A 25 -8.73 41.31 -2.71
C ILE A 25 -9.19 40.62 -1.41
N THR A 26 -10.50 40.42 -1.26
CA THR A 26 -11.00 39.43 -0.30
C THR A 26 -10.59 38.07 -0.82
N LEU A 27 -9.52 37.50 -0.24
CA LEU A 27 -9.20 36.09 -0.44
C LEU A 27 -10.48 35.29 -0.20
N SER A 28 -10.92 34.53 -1.20
CA SER A 28 -12.10 33.70 -1.03
C SER A 28 -11.86 32.70 0.10
N ASN A 29 -12.91 32.35 0.84
CA ASN A 29 -12.84 31.36 1.92
C ASN A 29 -12.21 30.03 1.45
N GLU A 30 -12.35 29.69 0.15
CA GLU A 30 -11.73 28.51 -0.46
C GLU A 30 -10.21 28.60 -0.53
N VAL A 31 -9.64 29.76 -0.86
CA VAL A 31 -8.18 29.94 -0.88
C VAL A 31 -7.61 29.86 0.54
N ILE A 32 -8.27 30.49 1.52
CA ILE A 32 -7.86 30.41 2.94
C ILE A 32 -7.89 28.95 3.40
N LYS A 33 -8.97 28.22 3.11
CA LYS A 33 -9.11 26.79 3.44
C LYS A 33 -8.01 25.94 2.78
N ALA A 34 -7.70 26.19 1.51
CA ALA A 34 -6.64 25.48 0.79
C ALA A 34 -5.26 25.74 1.43
N VAL A 35 -4.94 26.99 1.77
CA VAL A 35 -3.68 27.36 2.44
C VAL A 35 -3.59 26.70 3.81
N LEU A 36 -4.66 26.74 4.61
CA LEU A 36 -4.71 26.09 5.93
C LEU A 36 -4.53 24.57 5.82
N ASN A 37 -5.17 23.91 4.85
CA ASN A 37 -5.01 22.48 4.61
C ASN A 37 -3.56 22.14 4.17
N GLY A 38 -2.95 22.99 3.35
CA GLY A 38 -1.54 22.87 2.98
C GLY A 38 -0.63 22.95 4.20
N LEU A 39 -0.78 23.98 5.02
CA LEU A 39 -0.01 24.17 6.25
C LEU A 39 -0.18 23.00 7.23
N GLN A 40 -1.41 22.50 7.40
CA GLN A 40 -1.68 21.31 8.23
C GLN A 40 -0.95 20.07 7.70
N THR A 41 -0.93 19.88 6.38
CA THR A 41 -0.25 18.75 5.74
C THR A 41 1.27 18.84 5.92
N TYR A 42 1.86 20.02 5.73
CA TYR A 42 3.29 20.23 5.97
C TYR A 42 3.68 20.01 7.43
N LEU A 43 2.88 20.53 8.36
CA LEU A 43 3.09 20.32 9.80
C LEU A 43 3.02 18.83 10.16
N LEU A 44 2.04 18.11 9.61
CA LEU A 44 1.91 16.66 9.81
C LEU A 44 3.16 15.91 9.32
N ILE A 45 3.59 16.16 8.09
CA ILE A 45 4.80 15.53 7.52
C ILE A 45 6.02 15.87 8.36
N PHE A 46 6.17 17.13 8.79
CA PHE A 46 7.26 17.56 9.64
C PHE A 46 7.28 16.81 10.98
N LEU A 47 6.15 16.68 11.68
CA LEU A 47 6.09 15.96 12.95
C LEU A 47 6.41 14.46 12.81
N VAL A 48 5.97 13.84 11.72
CA VAL A 48 6.31 12.45 11.39
C VAL A 48 7.81 12.33 11.11
N PHE A 49 8.37 13.28 10.36
CA PHE A 49 9.79 13.32 10.05
C PHE A 49 10.63 13.46 11.32
N VAL A 50 10.31 14.40 12.20
CA VAL A 50 10.97 14.59 13.50
C VAL A 50 10.89 13.31 14.33
N GLN A 51 9.70 12.69 14.44
CA GLN A 51 9.56 11.45 15.20
C GLN A 51 10.45 10.32 14.64
N CYS A 52 10.57 10.23 13.33
CA CYS A 52 11.42 9.26 12.65
C CYS A 52 12.91 9.57 12.87
N SER A 53 13.35 10.83 12.73
CA SER A 53 14.74 11.26 12.94
C SER A 53 15.26 10.91 14.33
N LEU A 54 14.39 10.96 15.35
CA LEU A 54 14.75 10.64 16.74
C LEU A 54 15.00 9.13 16.99
N LEU A 55 14.90 8.29 15.95
CA LEU A 55 15.38 6.90 15.95
C LEU A 55 16.80 6.75 15.42
N HIS A 56 17.45 7.83 14.98
CA HIS A 56 18.83 7.79 14.50
C HIS A 56 19.78 7.32 15.63
N PRO A 57 20.82 6.51 15.34
CA PRO A 57 21.78 6.01 16.34
C PRO A 57 22.40 7.09 17.23
N THR A 58 22.69 8.28 16.72
CA THR A 58 23.18 9.45 17.50
C THR A 58 22.30 9.81 18.71
N PHE A 59 21.03 9.39 18.74
CA PHE A 59 20.11 9.61 19.86
C PHE A 59 19.97 8.40 20.80
N SER A 60 20.79 7.35 20.69
CA SER A 60 20.68 6.09 21.45
C SER A 60 20.60 6.31 22.98
N GLY A 61 21.42 7.23 23.50
CA GLY A 61 21.45 7.60 24.92
C GLY A 61 20.49 8.72 25.34
N SER A 62 19.71 9.30 24.42
CA SER A 62 18.91 10.48 24.71
C SER A 62 17.52 10.15 25.26
N ALA A 63 17.35 10.31 26.58
CA ALA A 63 16.04 10.19 27.23
C ALA A 63 15.03 11.21 26.69
N LEU A 64 15.49 12.42 26.35
CA LEU A 64 14.65 13.47 25.77
C LEU A 64 14.13 13.08 24.38
N ALA A 65 14.99 12.53 23.50
CA ALA A 65 14.57 12.05 22.19
C ALA A 65 13.49 10.96 22.32
N LYS A 66 13.67 10.03 23.25
CA LYS A 66 12.68 8.99 23.55
C LYS A 66 11.36 9.57 24.05
N LEU A 67 11.39 10.56 24.95
CA LEU A 67 10.19 11.23 25.45
C LEU A 67 9.44 11.96 24.33
N ILE A 68 10.14 12.70 23.47
CA ILE A 68 9.54 13.38 22.32
C ILE A 68 8.90 12.36 21.36
N ARG A 69 9.57 11.24 21.05
CA ARG A 69 8.99 10.17 20.22
C ARG A 69 7.70 9.60 20.81
N ILE A 70 7.67 9.39 22.12
CA ILE A 70 6.50 8.90 22.85
C ILE A 70 5.37 9.93 22.78
N SER A 71 5.65 11.22 22.96
CA SER A 71 4.65 12.28 22.91
C SER A 71 4.04 12.45 21.52
N LEU A 72 4.87 12.41 20.47
CA LEU A 72 4.43 12.57 19.08
C LEU A 72 3.57 11.40 18.59
N ARG A 73 3.67 10.21 19.20
CA ARG A 73 2.97 9.00 18.71
C ARG A 73 1.47 9.18 18.58
N SER A 74 0.81 9.74 19.60
CA SER A 74 -0.65 9.84 19.65
C SER A 74 -1.14 10.94 18.72
N ILE A 75 -0.40 12.05 18.67
CA ILE A 75 -0.68 13.18 17.80
C ILE A 75 -0.60 12.73 16.34
N ASN A 76 0.55 12.16 15.94
CA ASN A 76 0.76 11.68 14.57
C ASN A 76 -0.22 10.56 14.22
N PHE A 77 -0.45 9.57 15.09
CA PHE A 77 -1.40 8.49 14.82
C PHE A 77 -2.82 9.00 14.55
N VAL A 78 -3.39 9.80 15.47
CA VAL A 78 -4.75 10.32 15.33
C VAL A 78 -4.86 11.23 14.10
N TRP A 79 -3.86 12.05 13.84
CA TRP A 79 -3.92 12.97 12.72
C TRP A 79 -3.79 12.25 11.38
N LEU A 80 -2.88 11.28 11.26
CA LEU A 80 -2.69 10.47 10.06
C LEU A 80 -3.87 9.54 9.77
N ILE A 81 -4.48 8.92 10.79
CA ILE A 81 -5.65 8.05 10.61
C ILE A 81 -6.95 8.84 10.38
N THR A 82 -6.96 10.15 10.59
CA THR A 82 -8.11 11.00 10.23
C THR A 82 -7.86 11.79 8.94
N PHE A 83 -6.61 11.85 8.48
CA PHE A 83 -6.19 12.63 7.32
C PHE A 83 -6.96 12.25 6.04
N PRO A 84 -7.11 10.96 5.67
CA PRO A 84 -7.89 10.57 4.49
C PRO A 84 -9.36 10.99 4.57
N PHE A 85 -9.96 11.09 5.77
CA PHE A 85 -11.36 11.50 5.90
C PHE A 85 -11.53 13.01 5.80
N LYS A 86 -10.58 13.79 6.34
CA LYS A 86 -10.61 15.26 6.31
C LYS A 86 -10.30 15.84 4.93
N ASN A 87 -9.41 15.16 4.18
CA ASN A 87 -8.89 15.65 2.91
C ASN A 87 -9.42 14.87 1.69
N CYS A 88 -10.40 13.98 1.88
CA CYS A 88 -11.10 13.38 0.73
C CYS A 88 -12.22 14.33 0.31
N PRO A 89 -12.17 14.90 -0.91
CA PRO A 89 -13.29 15.67 -1.45
C PRO A 89 -14.60 14.88 -1.36
N ASP A 90 -15.71 15.52 -1.00
CA ASP A 90 -17.04 14.90 -0.95
C ASP A 90 -17.51 14.32 -2.30
N LYS A 91 -16.79 14.65 -3.38
CA LYS A 91 -17.04 14.24 -4.77
C LYS A 91 -15.82 13.60 -5.44
N VAL A 92 -15.05 12.78 -4.72
CA VAL A 92 -13.99 12.01 -5.39
C VAL A 92 -14.64 11.01 -6.34
N GLU A 93 -14.63 11.34 -7.63
CA GLU A 93 -14.47 10.32 -8.66
C GLU A 93 -13.36 9.41 -8.16
N LEU A 94 -13.68 8.13 -7.85
CA LEU A 94 -12.76 7.09 -7.42
C LEU A 94 -11.34 7.39 -7.90
N PRO A 95 -10.31 7.39 -7.06
CA PRO A 95 -8.98 7.85 -7.43
C PRO A 95 -8.53 7.17 -8.73
N LYS A 96 -8.74 7.88 -9.85
CA LYS A 96 -8.43 7.39 -11.20
C LYS A 96 -6.91 7.24 -11.35
N SER A 97 -6.15 7.93 -10.49
CA SER A 97 -4.70 8.02 -10.52
C SER A 97 -4.00 7.33 -9.33
N PHE A 98 -2.72 7.02 -9.57
CA PHE A 98 -1.75 6.58 -8.55
C PHE A 98 -1.61 7.57 -7.38
N GLU A 99 -1.89 8.86 -7.60
CA GLU A 99 -1.81 9.90 -6.58
C GLU A 99 -2.81 9.67 -5.45
N GLY A 100 -4.04 9.29 -5.78
CA GLY A 100 -5.05 8.96 -4.78
C GLY A 100 -4.66 7.74 -3.95
N PHE A 101 -4.03 6.74 -4.57
CA PHE A 101 -3.47 5.61 -3.80
C PHE A 101 -2.46 6.10 -2.75
N LEU A 102 -1.47 6.93 -3.13
CA LEU A 102 -0.47 7.44 -2.20
C LEU A 102 -1.08 8.32 -1.09
N ILE A 103 -1.97 9.25 -1.44
CA ILE A 103 -2.59 10.19 -0.49
C ILE A 103 -3.40 9.46 0.58
N HIS A 104 -4.02 8.33 0.26
CA HIS A 104 -4.84 7.61 1.21
C HIS A 104 -4.10 6.49 1.94
N PHE A 105 -3.18 5.82 1.25
CA PHE A 105 -2.44 4.69 1.78
C PHE A 105 -1.31 5.11 2.71
N LEU A 106 -0.52 6.11 2.28
CA LEU A 106 0.68 6.53 3.01
C LEU A 106 0.36 7.04 4.42
N PRO A 107 -0.70 7.83 4.67
CA PRO A 107 -1.03 8.25 6.03
C PRO A 107 -1.33 7.08 6.95
N VAL A 108 -2.10 6.09 6.52
CA VAL A 108 -2.42 4.92 7.35
C VAL A 108 -1.16 4.12 7.67
N TYR A 109 -0.30 3.89 6.68
CA TYR A 109 1.01 3.25 6.91
C TYR A 109 1.86 4.05 7.93
N LEU A 110 1.97 5.37 7.74
CA LEU A 110 2.72 6.24 8.64
C LEU A 110 2.09 6.31 10.04
N ALA A 111 0.77 6.15 10.19
CA ALA A 111 0.10 6.11 11.49
C ALA A 111 0.62 4.92 12.30
N PHE A 112 0.63 3.73 11.69
CA PHE A 112 1.18 2.54 12.35
C PHE A 112 2.68 2.64 12.60
N LYS A 113 3.45 3.25 11.68
CA LYS A 113 4.87 3.52 11.91
C LYS A 113 5.08 4.50 13.06
N SER A 114 4.23 5.51 13.21
CA SER A 114 4.29 6.44 14.33
C SER A 114 4.06 5.76 15.68
N LEU A 115 3.12 4.81 15.75
CA LEU A 115 2.96 3.97 16.95
C LEU A 115 4.22 3.15 17.22
N GLU A 116 4.72 2.47 16.19
CA GLU A 116 5.94 1.67 16.28
C GLU A 116 7.13 2.50 16.79
N TRP A 117 7.39 3.66 16.20
CA TRP A 117 8.50 4.54 16.55
C TRP A 117 8.35 5.14 17.94
N GLY A 118 7.12 5.44 18.37
CA GLY A 118 6.83 5.86 19.73
C GLY A 118 7.10 4.77 20.77
N PHE A 119 6.87 3.50 20.42
CA PHE A 119 7.11 2.35 21.31
C PHE A 119 8.48 1.68 21.13
N ALA A 120 9.27 2.10 20.15
CA ALA A 120 10.59 1.53 19.90
C ALA A 120 11.50 1.75 21.11
N ALA A 121 11.97 0.63 21.69
CA ALA A 121 12.82 0.64 22.87
C ALA A 121 14.19 1.28 22.58
N ASN A 122 14.74 1.00 21.39
CA ASN A 122 16.07 1.40 20.94
C ASN A 122 15.97 2.21 19.64
N CYS A 123 17.08 2.85 19.27
CA CYS A 123 17.29 3.41 17.93
C CYS A 123 17.32 2.31 16.87
N TYR A 124 17.23 2.72 15.61
CA TYR A 124 17.31 1.82 14.47
C TYR A 124 18.67 1.96 13.82
N TYR A 125 19.23 0.81 13.44
CA TYR A 125 20.57 0.73 12.91
C TYR A 125 20.46 0.22 11.49
N THR A 126 21.27 0.78 10.59
CA THR A 126 21.47 0.13 9.30
C THR A 126 22.15 -1.21 9.55
N ARG A 127 22.11 -2.11 8.57
CA ARG A 127 22.87 -3.36 8.59
C ARG A 127 23.58 -3.54 7.25
N PRO A 128 24.72 -4.26 7.20
CA PRO A 128 25.40 -4.54 5.95
C PRO A 128 24.76 -5.71 5.20
N LEU A 129 24.97 -5.73 3.90
CA LEU A 129 24.60 -6.85 3.03
C LEU A 129 25.70 -7.91 3.11
N LYS A 130 25.34 -9.18 3.18
CA LYS A 130 26.29 -10.30 3.25
C LYS A 130 26.19 -11.17 2.02
N GLU A 131 27.30 -11.71 1.57
CA GLU A 131 27.31 -12.71 0.52
C GLU A 131 27.24 -14.12 1.12
N ILE A 132 26.20 -14.87 0.74
CA ILE A 132 25.93 -16.23 1.21
C ILE A 132 25.57 -17.06 -0.02
N ASP A 133 26.32 -18.13 -0.26
CA ASP A 133 26.15 -19.02 -1.41
C ASP A 133 26.16 -18.27 -2.76
N GLY A 134 27.02 -17.26 -2.90
CA GLY A 134 27.13 -16.41 -4.09
C GLY A 134 25.94 -15.45 -4.31
N MET A 135 25.04 -15.33 -3.33
CA MET A 135 23.92 -14.40 -3.36
C MET A 135 24.06 -13.36 -2.25
N GLN A 136 23.77 -12.11 -2.60
CA GLN A 136 23.70 -11.02 -1.64
C GLN A 136 22.41 -11.14 -0.82
N GLN A 137 22.52 -11.21 0.51
CA GLN A 137 21.40 -11.44 1.42
C GLN A 137 21.49 -10.56 2.68
N TRP A 138 20.32 -10.12 3.13
CA TRP A 138 20.14 -9.50 4.43
C TRP A 138 19.94 -10.57 5.49
N GLU A 139 20.81 -10.61 6.49
CA GLU A 139 20.64 -11.48 7.66
C GLU A 139 20.00 -10.73 8.83
N LYS A 140 19.35 -11.48 9.73
CA LYS A 140 19.06 -10.95 11.06
C LYS A 140 20.37 -10.84 11.82
N SER A 141 20.59 -9.68 12.45
CA SER A 141 21.78 -9.48 13.24
C SER A 141 21.86 -10.46 14.42
N LYS A 142 23.03 -11.07 14.60
CA LYS A 142 23.41 -11.93 15.74
C LYS A 142 24.66 -11.30 16.37
N GLY A 143 24.85 -11.39 17.69
CA GLY A 143 26.11 -11.24 18.45
C GLY A 143 27.07 -10.09 18.09
N ASP A 144 27.68 -10.17 16.90
CA ASP A 144 28.58 -9.20 16.24
C ASP A 144 27.97 -7.79 16.03
N ASP A 145 26.68 -7.65 16.32
CA ASP A 145 25.87 -6.44 16.18
C ASP A 145 26.31 -5.31 17.13
N VAL A 146 26.95 -5.62 18.26
CA VAL A 146 27.28 -4.61 19.28
C VAL A 146 28.33 -3.61 18.79
N THR A 147 29.42 -4.11 18.19
CA THR A 147 30.49 -3.25 17.65
C THR A 147 29.97 -2.38 16.51
N PHE A 148 29.16 -2.96 15.62
CA PHE A 148 28.59 -2.24 14.48
C PHE A 148 27.58 -1.17 14.91
N LYS A 149 26.74 -1.47 15.91
CA LYS A 149 25.81 -0.50 16.49
C LYS A 149 26.56 0.65 17.15
N ARG A 150 27.56 0.32 17.98
CA ARG A 150 28.38 1.33 18.64
C ARG A 150 29.11 2.24 17.65
N ALA A 151 29.63 1.68 16.56
CA ALA A 151 30.26 2.47 15.50
C ALA A 151 29.28 3.49 14.87
N GLN A 152 28.02 3.12 14.63
CA GLN A 152 27.00 4.06 14.13
C GLN A 152 26.59 5.12 15.17
N GLU A 153 26.65 4.81 16.47
CA GLU A 153 26.35 5.76 17.54
C GLU A 153 27.45 6.81 17.72
N GLU A 154 28.70 6.39 17.56
CA GLU A 154 29.89 7.25 17.66
C GLU A 154 30.15 8.04 16.37
N GLU A 155 29.52 7.68 15.25
CA GLU A 155 29.71 8.34 13.97
C GLU A 155 29.15 9.78 14.00
N PRO A 156 29.96 10.79 13.60
CA PRO A 156 29.46 12.16 13.48
C PRO A 156 28.23 12.22 12.56
N CYS A 157 27.22 12.98 13.01
CA CYS A 157 25.97 13.16 12.31
C CYS A 157 25.72 14.65 12.06
N ASP A 158 25.86 15.07 10.81
CA ASP A 158 25.42 16.40 10.38
C ASP A 158 23.94 16.40 9.99
N VAL A 159 23.39 17.60 9.74
CA VAL A 159 21.97 17.79 9.41
C VAL A 159 21.59 17.07 8.11
N LEU A 160 22.48 17.06 7.11
CA LEU A 160 22.20 16.42 5.82
C LEU A 160 22.15 14.90 5.99
N LYS A 161 23.09 14.31 6.70
CA LYS A 161 23.14 12.89 7.00
C LYS A 161 21.94 12.43 7.81
N LEU A 162 21.55 13.19 8.84
CA LEU A 162 20.33 12.93 9.61
C LEU A 162 19.09 12.97 8.71
N PHE A 163 19.00 13.98 7.84
CA PHE A 163 17.90 14.12 6.90
C PHE A 163 17.83 12.93 5.93
N LEU A 164 18.94 12.56 5.30
CA LEU A 164 19.00 11.45 4.33
C LEU A 164 18.71 10.10 5.01
N TRP A 165 19.26 9.85 6.21
CA TRP A 165 18.94 8.65 6.99
C TRP A 165 17.45 8.59 7.35
N THR A 166 16.87 9.73 7.74
CA THR A 166 15.44 9.81 8.07
C THR A 166 14.60 9.51 6.84
N LEU A 167 14.95 10.08 5.68
CA LEU A 167 14.25 9.83 4.43
C LEU A 167 14.35 8.34 4.02
N LEU A 168 15.52 7.73 4.19
CA LEU A 168 15.74 6.30 3.95
C LEU A 168 14.85 5.43 4.86
N GLN A 169 14.79 5.74 6.16
CA GLN A 169 13.97 5.02 7.12
C GLN A 169 12.45 5.22 6.88
N LEU A 170 12.04 6.43 6.50
CA LEU A 170 10.65 6.78 6.19
C LEU A 170 10.14 5.99 4.97
N THR A 171 10.96 5.94 3.91
CA THR A 171 10.64 5.29 2.64
C THR A 171 10.87 3.77 2.68
N SER A 172 11.59 3.25 3.68
CA SER A 172 11.78 1.81 3.86
C SER A 172 10.54 1.12 4.42
N VAL A 173 9.72 0.60 3.51
CA VAL A 173 8.51 -0.16 3.87
C VAL A 173 8.85 -1.52 4.49
N ARG A 174 9.80 -2.24 3.88
CA ARG A 174 10.22 -3.59 4.35
C ARG A 174 11.37 -3.57 5.35
N GLY A 175 12.12 -2.47 5.44
CA GLY A 175 13.26 -2.34 6.35
C GLY A 175 14.46 -3.18 6.01
N LEU A 176 14.64 -3.57 4.75
CA LEU A 176 15.67 -4.55 4.38
C LEU A 176 17.08 -4.10 4.79
N GLN A 177 17.35 -2.80 4.72
CA GLN A 177 18.60 -2.16 5.11
C GLN A 177 18.74 -1.88 6.61
N PHE A 178 17.71 -2.18 7.42
CA PHE A 178 17.72 -1.92 8.86
C PHE A 178 17.71 -3.22 9.67
N ASP A 179 18.24 -3.18 10.88
CA ASP A 179 18.30 -4.29 11.84
C ASP A 179 16.92 -4.91 12.15
N TRP A 180 15.89 -4.09 12.00
CA TRP A 180 14.51 -4.44 12.26
C TRP A 180 13.83 -5.18 11.10
N GLY A 181 14.43 -5.20 9.90
CA GLY A 181 13.92 -5.85 8.71
C GLY A 181 14.01 -7.38 8.74
N PRO A 182 13.17 -8.08 7.93
CA PRO A 182 13.28 -9.53 7.80
C PRO A 182 14.58 -9.92 7.09
N ALA A 183 14.99 -11.18 7.25
CA ALA A 183 16.00 -11.74 6.36
C ALA A 183 15.40 -11.91 4.96
N ALA A 184 16.15 -11.52 3.93
CA ALA A 184 15.70 -11.56 2.54
C ALA A 184 16.90 -11.52 1.59
N THR A 185 16.76 -12.14 0.43
CA THR A 185 17.68 -11.98 -0.69
C THR A 185 17.58 -10.56 -1.22
N ALA A 186 18.71 -9.92 -1.51
CA ALA A 186 18.74 -8.63 -2.20
C ALA A 186 18.17 -8.77 -3.61
N SER A 187 17.71 -7.64 -4.17
CA SER A 187 17.29 -7.63 -5.57
C SER A 187 18.48 -7.84 -6.48
N THR A 188 18.40 -8.84 -7.35
CA THR A 188 19.36 -9.10 -8.43
C THR A 188 18.71 -8.91 -9.81
N GLU A 189 17.52 -8.32 -9.84
CA GLU A 189 16.71 -8.19 -11.04
C GLU A 189 17.31 -7.16 -12.01
N SER A 190 17.61 -7.60 -13.24
CA SER A 190 18.02 -6.70 -14.30
C SER A 190 16.84 -5.90 -14.84
N THR A 191 17.11 -4.76 -15.49
CA THR A 191 16.06 -3.96 -16.16
C THR A 191 15.26 -4.80 -17.16
N TYR A 192 15.92 -5.67 -17.91
CA TYR A 192 15.26 -6.60 -18.82
C TYR A 192 14.35 -7.59 -18.09
N SER A 193 14.81 -8.18 -16.98
CA SER A 193 14.01 -9.11 -16.17
C SER A 193 12.73 -8.45 -15.64
N LEU A 194 12.84 -7.20 -15.17
CA LEU A 194 11.69 -6.41 -14.70
C LEU A 194 10.69 -6.12 -15.83
N LEU A 195 11.15 -5.69 -17.01
CA LEU A 195 10.28 -5.47 -18.17
C LEU A 195 9.59 -6.77 -18.61
N TRP A 196 10.34 -7.88 -18.63
CA TRP A 196 9.80 -9.20 -18.95
C TRP A 196 8.80 -9.70 -17.91
N ARG A 197 9.02 -9.39 -16.62
CA ARG A 197 8.07 -9.65 -15.55
C ARG A 197 6.77 -8.88 -15.77
N MET A 198 6.83 -7.59 -16.09
CA MET A 198 5.63 -6.79 -16.40
C MET A 198 4.84 -7.41 -17.56
N PHE A 199 5.51 -7.79 -18.65
CA PHE A 199 4.85 -8.43 -19.79
C PHE A 199 4.14 -9.72 -19.39
N ARG A 200 4.84 -10.63 -18.68
CA ARG A 200 4.28 -11.91 -18.22
C ARG A 200 3.09 -11.75 -17.28
N LEU A 201 3.10 -10.73 -16.42
CA LEU A 201 2.02 -10.47 -15.46
C LEU A 201 0.80 -9.80 -16.12
N ASN A 202 0.99 -9.06 -17.22
CA ASN A 202 -0.12 -8.46 -17.94
C ASN A 202 -1.04 -9.49 -18.59
N ILE A 203 -0.51 -10.64 -19.05
CA ILE A 203 -1.32 -11.70 -19.66
C ILE A 203 -2.43 -12.20 -18.71
N PRO A 204 -2.12 -12.76 -17.51
CA PRO A 204 -3.15 -13.22 -16.59
C PRO A 204 -3.99 -12.07 -16.02
N LEU A 205 -3.42 -10.86 -15.85
CA LEU A 205 -4.17 -9.68 -15.44
C LEU A 205 -5.29 -9.37 -16.46
N THR A 206 -4.96 -9.32 -17.74
CA THR A 206 -5.91 -9.01 -18.81
C THR A 206 -6.97 -10.10 -18.93
N CYS A 207 -6.61 -11.39 -18.85
CA CYS A 207 -7.58 -12.48 -18.84
C CYS A 207 -8.57 -12.37 -17.68
N ALA A 208 -8.07 -12.12 -16.46
CA ALA A 208 -8.90 -11.93 -15.29
C ALA A 208 -9.82 -10.71 -15.44
N HIS A 209 -9.27 -9.61 -15.95
CA HIS A 209 -10.00 -8.37 -16.16
C HIS A 209 -11.12 -8.53 -17.20
N VAL A 210 -10.88 -9.22 -18.32
CA VAL A 210 -11.92 -9.54 -19.31
C VAL A 210 -13.09 -10.26 -18.66
N PHE A 211 -12.83 -11.30 -17.86
CA PHE A 211 -13.92 -12.03 -17.21
C PHE A 211 -14.70 -11.17 -16.20
N MET A 212 -14.00 -10.29 -15.48
CA MET A 212 -14.63 -9.37 -14.54
C MET A 212 -15.51 -8.33 -15.23
N VAL A 213 -15.07 -7.78 -16.37
CA VAL A 213 -15.86 -6.85 -17.18
C VAL A 213 -17.03 -7.56 -17.85
N ALA A 214 -16.82 -8.76 -18.39
CA ALA A 214 -17.90 -9.58 -18.94
C ALA A 214 -18.97 -9.91 -17.89
N THR A 215 -18.56 -10.19 -16.65
CA THR A 215 -19.47 -10.39 -15.51
C THR A 215 -20.34 -9.16 -15.26
N ARG A 216 -19.72 -7.98 -15.17
CA ARG A 216 -20.43 -6.71 -14.96
C ARG A 216 -21.40 -6.38 -16.11
N ASP A 217 -20.94 -6.57 -17.35
CA ASP A 217 -21.68 -6.17 -18.56
C ASP A 217 -22.66 -7.25 -19.05
N SER A 218 -22.69 -8.42 -18.42
CA SER A 218 -23.64 -9.49 -18.75
C SER A 218 -25.08 -9.08 -18.44
N PRO A 219 -26.10 -9.62 -19.15
CA PRO A 219 -27.50 -9.27 -18.92
C PRO A 219 -27.97 -9.43 -17.46
N GLY A 220 -27.44 -10.44 -16.77
CA GLY A 220 -27.75 -10.69 -15.36
C GLY A 220 -26.78 -10.05 -14.36
N GLY A 221 -25.70 -9.39 -14.80
CA GLY A 221 -24.67 -8.84 -13.93
C GLY A 221 -23.99 -9.88 -13.02
N THR A 222 -24.02 -11.16 -13.41
CA THR A 222 -23.52 -12.30 -12.63
C THR A 222 -22.49 -13.10 -13.42
N PRO A 223 -21.54 -13.78 -12.75
CA PRO A 223 -20.53 -14.56 -13.45
C PRO A 223 -21.14 -15.74 -14.22
N LYS A 224 -22.24 -16.33 -13.73
CA LYS A 224 -23.03 -17.31 -14.48
C LYS A 224 -23.54 -16.70 -15.79
N SER A 225 -24.17 -15.53 -15.73
CA SER A 225 -24.72 -14.87 -16.93
C SER A 225 -23.61 -14.57 -17.95
N ALA A 226 -22.42 -14.16 -17.53
CA ALA A 226 -21.30 -13.95 -18.44
C ALA A 226 -20.87 -15.22 -19.17
N LEU A 227 -20.77 -16.35 -18.47
CA LEU A 227 -20.44 -17.63 -19.09
C LEU A 227 -21.52 -18.09 -20.08
N VAL A 228 -22.80 -17.94 -19.72
CA VAL A 228 -23.91 -18.26 -20.61
C VAL A 228 -23.91 -17.36 -21.85
N SER A 229 -23.60 -16.07 -21.70
CA SER A 229 -23.51 -15.13 -22.82
C SER A 229 -22.41 -15.47 -23.83
N ILE A 230 -21.37 -16.20 -23.43
CA ILE A 230 -20.32 -16.69 -24.34
C ILE A 230 -20.55 -18.15 -24.79
N GLY A 231 -21.74 -18.71 -24.54
CA GLY A 231 -22.15 -20.03 -25.02
C GLY A 231 -21.80 -21.22 -24.12
N VAL A 232 -21.39 -21.00 -22.86
CA VAL A 232 -21.23 -22.11 -21.91
C VAL A 232 -22.62 -22.66 -21.56
N PRO A 233 -22.88 -23.97 -21.75
CA PRO A 233 -24.18 -24.56 -21.49
C PRO A 233 -24.52 -24.51 -20.00
N GLU A 234 -25.81 -24.35 -19.68
CA GLU A 234 -26.25 -24.41 -18.29
C GLU A 234 -26.19 -25.84 -17.74
N PHE A 235 -25.62 -25.99 -16.56
CA PHE A 235 -25.63 -27.23 -15.78
C PHE A 235 -25.68 -26.89 -14.27
N PHE A 236 -26.05 -27.87 -13.45
CA PHE A 236 -26.31 -27.69 -12.02
C PHE A 236 -25.19 -26.94 -11.26
N SER A 237 -23.92 -27.27 -11.54
CA SER A 237 -22.77 -26.68 -10.84
C SER A 237 -22.21 -25.41 -11.48
N LEU A 238 -22.80 -24.91 -12.58
CA LEU A 238 -22.28 -23.75 -13.31
C LEU A 238 -22.22 -22.51 -12.41
N ASN A 239 -23.22 -22.31 -11.56
CA ASN A 239 -23.25 -21.18 -10.63
C ASN A 239 -22.02 -21.19 -9.71
N PHE A 240 -21.77 -22.32 -9.03
CA PHE A 240 -20.63 -22.49 -8.13
C PHE A 240 -19.30 -22.29 -8.86
N LEU A 241 -19.14 -22.91 -10.04
CA LEU A 241 -17.90 -22.80 -10.82
C LEU A 241 -17.67 -21.36 -11.30
N SER A 242 -18.72 -20.67 -11.72
CA SER A 242 -18.64 -19.27 -12.16
C SER A 242 -18.26 -18.32 -11.03
N GLU A 243 -18.79 -18.54 -9.83
CA GLU A 243 -18.43 -17.77 -8.62
C GLU A 243 -16.99 -18.03 -8.16
N ALA A 244 -16.56 -19.30 -8.22
CA ALA A 244 -15.18 -19.67 -7.93
C ALA A 244 -14.22 -19.00 -8.93
N LEU A 245 -14.52 -19.09 -10.23
CA LEU A 245 -13.75 -18.45 -11.29
C LEU A 245 -13.69 -16.93 -11.09
N TYR A 246 -14.81 -16.28 -10.76
CA TYR A 246 -14.86 -14.83 -10.54
C TYR A 246 -13.99 -14.40 -9.36
N THR A 247 -14.00 -15.19 -8.28
CA THR A 247 -13.13 -14.98 -7.11
C THR A 247 -11.65 -15.16 -7.45
N ILE A 248 -11.31 -16.19 -8.24
CA ILE A 248 -9.94 -16.42 -8.70
C ILE A 248 -9.49 -15.26 -9.60
N CYS A 249 -10.32 -14.82 -10.55
CA CYS A 249 -10.02 -13.67 -11.41
C CYS A 249 -9.78 -12.41 -10.59
N PHE A 250 -10.61 -12.13 -9.58
CA PHE A 250 -10.37 -11.00 -8.67
C PHE A 250 -9.02 -11.10 -7.94
N GLY A 251 -8.67 -12.28 -7.42
CA GLY A 251 -7.38 -12.52 -6.78
C GLY A 251 -6.18 -12.35 -7.72
N ILE A 252 -6.29 -12.85 -8.96
CA ILE A 252 -5.28 -12.68 -10.02
C ILE A 252 -5.13 -11.19 -10.38
N TYR A 253 -6.25 -10.49 -10.56
CA TYR A 253 -6.27 -9.05 -10.82
C TYR A 253 -5.53 -8.28 -9.72
N LEU A 254 -5.86 -8.55 -8.45
CA LEU A 254 -5.22 -7.89 -7.30
C LEU A 254 -3.72 -8.18 -7.24
N ALA A 255 -3.33 -9.44 -7.36
CA ALA A 255 -1.92 -9.83 -7.30
C ALA A 255 -1.11 -9.23 -8.45
N CYS A 256 -1.57 -9.38 -9.70
CA CYS A 256 -0.84 -8.90 -10.87
C CYS A 256 -0.78 -7.37 -10.93
N SER A 257 -1.87 -6.68 -10.57
CA SER A 257 -1.89 -5.21 -10.54
C SER A 257 -0.93 -4.63 -9.51
N LEU A 258 -0.87 -5.21 -8.30
CA LEU A 258 0.11 -4.82 -7.27
C LEU A 258 1.55 -5.09 -7.71
N ASP A 259 1.80 -6.24 -8.33
CA ASP A 259 3.14 -6.64 -8.77
C ASP A 259 3.65 -5.76 -9.92
N ILE A 260 2.79 -5.46 -10.90
CA ILE A 260 3.13 -4.56 -12.01
C ILE A 260 3.44 -3.16 -11.48
N ARG A 261 2.59 -2.60 -10.59
CA ARG A 261 2.84 -1.27 -9.99
C ARG A 261 4.15 -1.25 -9.20
N TYR A 262 4.43 -2.30 -8.42
CA TYR A 262 5.69 -2.41 -7.69
C TYR A 262 6.89 -2.51 -8.64
N THR A 263 6.75 -3.26 -9.73
CA THR A 263 7.79 -3.40 -10.76
C THR A 263 8.08 -2.06 -11.46
N VAL A 264 7.06 -1.24 -11.73
CA VAL A 264 7.24 0.12 -12.26
C VAL A 264 8.02 0.99 -11.27
N ILE A 265 7.70 0.92 -9.97
CA ILE A 265 8.47 1.63 -8.93
C ILE A 265 9.94 1.17 -8.94
N THR A 266 10.20 -0.14 -8.99
CA THR A 266 11.57 -0.67 -9.04
C THR A 266 12.33 -0.21 -10.29
N LEU A 267 11.68 -0.15 -11.46
CA LEU A 267 12.26 0.40 -12.68
C LEU A 267 12.59 1.88 -12.53
N GLY A 268 11.66 2.67 -11.97
CA GLY A 268 11.87 4.09 -11.68
C GLY A 268 13.05 4.32 -10.75
N VAL A 269 13.12 3.57 -9.64
CA VAL A 269 14.24 3.61 -8.70
C VAL A 269 15.56 3.22 -9.38
N SER A 270 15.55 2.17 -10.21
CA SER A 270 16.74 1.74 -10.95
C SER A 270 17.23 2.81 -11.93
N LEU A 271 16.32 3.53 -12.58
CA LEU A 271 16.65 4.65 -13.45
C LEU A 271 17.23 5.82 -12.65
N LEU A 272 16.58 6.21 -11.56
CA LEU A 272 17.04 7.27 -10.66
C LEU A 272 18.43 6.97 -10.12
N HIS A 273 18.71 5.72 -9.74
CA HIS A 273 20.03 5.29 -9.29
C HIS A 273 21.10 5.46 -10.36
N LYS A 274 20.83 5.02 -11.59
CA LYS A 274 21.76 5.18 -12.73
C LYS A 274 22.01 6.67 -13.03
N LEU A 275 20.97 7.49 -12.99
CA LEU A 275 21.10 8.94 -13.16
C LEU A 275 21.93 9.56 -12.04
N ALA A 276 21.70 9.18 -10.79
CA ALA A 276 22.45 9.69 -9.65
C ALA A 276 23.94 9.32 -9.73
N ILE A 277 24.27 8.10 -10.18
CA ILE A 277 25.66 7.69 -10.49
C ILE A 277 26.23 8.56 -11.60
N TRP A 278 25.47 8.76 -12.69
CA TRP A 278 25.90 9.57 -13.84
C TRP A 278 26.19 11.03 -13.46
N PHE A 279 25.41 11.60 -12.54
CA PHE A 279 25.65 12.95 -12.00
C PHE A 279 26.70 12.99 -10.87
N GLY A 280 27.33 11.87 -10.51
CA GLY A 280 28.34 11.83 -9.44
C GLY A 280 27.78 12.15 -8.05
N CYS A 281 26.53 11.79 -7.77
CA CYS A 281 25.93 11.96 -6.45
C CYS A 281 26.71 11.20 -5.37
N ARG A 282 26.73 11.76 -4.15
CA ARG A 282 27.39 11.15 -2.98
C ARG A 282 26.67 9.86 -2.55
N GLU A 283 27.40 8.97 -1.90
CA GLU A 283 26.91 7.65 -1.46
C GLU A 283 25.61 7.69 -0.65
N PRO A 284 25.38 8.60 0.31
CA PRO A 284 24.09 8.70 1.02
C PRO A 284 22.88 9.00 0.13
N ILE A 285 23.09 9.68 -1.01
CA ILE A 285 22.02 9.96 -1.99
C ILE A 285 21.78 8.72 -2.86
N LEU A 286 22.85 8.02 -3.24
CA LEU A 286 22.75 6.75 -4.00
C LEU A 286 21.95 5.70 -3.22
N GLU A 287 22.12 5.67 -1.89
CA GLU A 287 21.42 4.75 -0.99
C GLU A 287 19.90 4.94 -0.97
N LEU A 288 19.41 6.18 -1.14
CA LEU A 288 17.96 6.46 -1.21
C LEU A 288 17.28 5.80 -2.41
N CYS A 289 18.03 5.58 -3.49
CA CYS A 289 17.53 5.02 -4.74
C CYS A 289 18.17 3.67 -5.07
N ASN A 290 18.80 2.99 -4.11
CA ASN A 290 19.50 1.75 -4.41
C ASN A 290 18.50 0.61 -4.74
N PRO A 291 18.54 0.05 -5.97
CA PRO A 291 17.56 -0.95 -6.41
C PRO A 291 17.65 -2.29 -5.65
N ILE A 292 18.76 -2.56 -4.93
CA ILE A 292 18.92 -3.77 -4.12
C ILE A 292 17.84 -3.90 -3.02
N TYR A 293 17.24 -2.77 -2.60
CA TYR A 293 16.18 -2.70 -1.59
C TYR A 293 14.79 -3.05 -2.12
N TYR A 294 14.68 -3.34 -3.43
CA TYR A 294 13.43 -3.57 -4.12
C TYR A 294 13.32 -4.98 -4.72
N PRO A 295 13.61 -6.07 -3.97
CA PRO A 295 13.32 -7.42 -4.48
C PRO A 295 11.83 -7.57 -4.78
N PRO A 296 11.44 -8.52 -5.66
CA PRO A 296 10.05 -8.75 -6.03
C PRO A 296 9.10 -8.75 -4.84
N ILE A 297 7.93 -8.12 -5.01
CA ILE A 297 6.96 -7.99 -3.93
C ILE A 297 6.28 -9.32 -3.60
N PHE A 298 6.12 -10.21 -4.59
CA PHE A 298 5.56 -11.54 -4.45
C PHE A 298 6.59 -12.63 -4.72
N ASN A 299 6.47 -13.75 -3.99
CA ASN A 299 7.26 -14.95 -4.21
C ASN A 299 6.37 -16.09 -4.72
N SER A 300 5.93 -15.98 -5.99
CA SER A 300 5.08 -16.98 -6.67
C SER A 300 3.91 -17.50 -5.83
N PRO A 301 2.98 -16.64 -5.37
CA PRO A 301 1.93 -16.99 -4.41
C PRO A 301 1.03 -18.14 -4.89
N HIS A 302 0.80 -18.26 -6.19
CA HIS A 302 0.03 -19.34 -6.81
C HIS A 302 0.65 -20.75 -6.64
N LYS A 303 1.95 -20.83 -6.32
CA LYS A 303 2.68 -22.08 -6.05
C LYS A 303 2.78 -22.40 -4.56
N SER A 304 2.09 -21.65 -3.70
CA SER A 304 2.20 -21.84 -2.25
C SER A 304 1.67 -23.24 -1.87
N PRO A 305 2.46 -24.07 -1.18
CA PRO A 305 2.02 -25.42 -0.78
C PRO A 305 1.02 -25.40 0.38
N SER A 306 0.90 -24.26 1.07
CA SER A 306 0.08 -24.08 2.25
C SER A 306 -0.36 -22.61 2.39
N LEU A 307 -1.43 -22.37 3.14
CA LEU A 307 -1.92 -21.05 3.51
C LEU A 307 -0.91 -20.30 4.37
N SER A 308 -0.19 -20.99 5.27
CA SER A 308 0.90 -20.41 6.06
C SER A 308 2.04 -19.92 5.17
N HIS A 309 2.41 -20.70 4.14
CA HIS A 309 3.41 -20.28 3.16
C HIS A 309 2.89 -19.09 2.33
N PHE A 310 1.63 -19.15 1.88
CA PHE A 310 1.01 -18.07 1.12
C PHE A 310 1.10 -16.75 1.88
N TRP A 311 0.58 -16.62 3.10
CA TRP A 311 0.63 -15.35 3.83
C TRP A 311 2.02 -15.01 4.39
N GLY A 312 2.80 -16.00 4.77
CA GLY A 312 4.08 -15.80 5.45
C GLY A 312 5.27 -15.51 4.53
N LYS A 313 5.19 -15.94 3.26
CA LYS A 313 6.30 -15.87 2.28
C LYS A 313 5.86 -15.57 0.85
N GLY A 314 4.75 -16.14 0.38
CA GLY A 314 4.32 -16.05 -1.03
C GLY A 314 3.67 -14.72 -1.39
N TRP A 315 2.78 -14.23 -0.52
CA TRP A 315 2.08 -12.95 -0.61
C TRP A 315 2.99 -11.82 -0.16
N HIS A 316 2.65 -10.59 -0.55
CA HIS A 316 3.48 -9.42 -0.27
C HIS A 316 3.80 -9.25 1.21
N GLN A 317 5.04 -8.87 1.52
CA GLN A 317 5.50 -8.66 2.90
C GLN A 317 5.58 -7.17 3.29
N LEU A 318 4.99 -6.27 2.48
CA LEU A 318 5.02 -4.82 2.72
C LEU A 318 4.49 -4.44 4.12
N PHE A 319 3.38 -5.04 4.54
CA PHE A 319 2.72 -4.72 5.82
C PHE A 319 3.08 -5.62 6.97
N ARG A 320 3.98 -6.60 6.74
CA ARG A 320 4.30 -7.60 7.75
C ARG A 320 4.66 -6.94 9.08
N ARG A 321 5.47 -5.88 9.03
CA ARG A 321 5.88 -5.13 10.22
C ARG A 321 4.72 -4.39 10.87
N VAL A 322 3.91 -3.69 10.08
CA VAL A 322 2.73 -2.97 10.57
C VAL A 322 1.81 -3.92 11.35
N PHE A 323 1.51 -5.10 10.79
CA PHE A 323 0.64 -6.07 11.44
C PHE A 323 1.28 -6.71 12.68
N LEU A 324 2.58 -7.01 12.64
CA LEU A 324 3.31 -7.54 13.79
C LEU A 324 3.40 -6.52 14.93
N MET A 325 3.67 -5.26 14.64
CA MET A 325 3.85 -4.21 15.65
C MET A 325 2.50 -3.69 16.16
N GLY A 326 1.52 -3.53 15.28
CA GLY A 326 0.19 -3.01 15.63
C GLY A 326 -0.71 -4.04 16.28
N GLY A 327 -0.55 -5.34 15.97
CA GLY A 327 -1.46 -6.39 16.42
C GLY A 327 -0.77 -7.57 17.09
N GLY A 328 0.22 -8.17 16.41
CA GLY A 328 0.85 -9.41 16.88
C GLY A 328 1.56 -9.28 18.23
N LYS A 329 2.51 -8.35 18.35
CA LYS A 329 3.27 -8.13 19.59
C LYS A 329 2.39 -7.64 20.75
N PRO A 330 1.46 -6.67 20.56
CA PRO A 330 0.53 -6.30 21.61
C PRO A 330 -0.27 -7.48 22.16
N MET A 331 -0.84 -8.32 21.29
CA MET A 331 -1.62 -9.48 21.72
C MET A 331 -0.77 -10.52 22.45
N ILE A 332 0.45 -10.78 21.99
CA ILE A 332 1.42 -11.65 22.69
C ILE A 332 1.74 -11.08 24.07
N TRP A 333 1.99 -9.77 24.17
CA TRP A 333 2.30 -9.10 25.43
C TRP A 333 1.13 -9.19 26.42
N MET A 334 -0.10 -8.93 25.97
CA MET A 334 -1.32 -9.07 26.80
C MET A 334 -1.48 -10.52 27.29
N ALA A 335 -1.33 -11.49 26.39
CA ALA A 335 -1.42 -12.91 26.70
C ALA A 335 -0.36 -13.35 27.73
N ASN A 336 0.87 -12.85 27.61
CA ASN A 336 1.93 -13.11 28.59
C ASN A 336 1.60 -12.51 29.97
N LYS A 337 1.00 -11.31 30.01
CA LYS A 337 0.63 -10.64 31.27
C LYS A 337 -0.44 -11.39 32.07
N ILE A 338 -1.30 -12.16 31.40
CA ILE A 338 -2.31 -13.02 32.06
C ILE A 338 -1.82 -14.46 32.29
N GLY A 339 -0.53 -14.74 32.08
CA GLY A 339 0.04 -16.08 32.31
C GLY A 339 -0.32 -17.12 31.25
N ALA A 340 -0.74 -16.71 30.04
CA ALA A 340 -1.10 -17.64 28.98
C ALA A 340 0.12 -18.43 28.48
N SER A 341 -0.11 -19.69 28.09
CA SER A 341 0.94 -20.56 27.53
C SER A 341 1.58 -19.98 26.25
N VAL A 342 2.80 -20.40 25.91
CA VAL A 342 3.50 -19.96 24.69
C VAL A 342 2.69 -20.25 23.42
N VAL A 343 1.97 -21.37 23.39
CA VAL A 343 1.10 -21.72 22.25
C VAL A 343 -0.07 -20.74 22.16
N THR A 344 -0.73 -20.45 23.28
CA THR A 344 -1.81 -19.46 23.35
C THR A 344 -1.33 -18.06 22.95
N GLN A 345 -0.14 -17.65 23.39
CA GLN A 345 0.47 -16.38 23.00
C GLN A 345 0.68 -16.30 21.48
N ARG A 346 1.21 -17.37 20.84
CA ARG A 346 1.41 -17.42 19.39
C ARG A 346 0.09 -17.35 18.62
N VAL A 347 -0.93 -18.07 19.10
CA VAL A 347 -2.29 -18.04 18.52
C VAL A 347 -2.88 -16.63 18.63
N LEU A 348 -2.87 -16.02 19.82
CA LEU A 348 -3.37 -14.65 20.00
C LEU A 348 -2.59 -13.62 19.19
N GLY A 349 -1.27 -13.80 19.07
CA GLY A 349 -0.44 -13.00 18.16
C GLY A 349 -0.87 -13.12 16.70
N LEU A 350 -1.19 -14.33 16.24
CA LEU A 350 -1.72 -14.55 14.89
C LEU A 350 -3.05 -13.84 14.67
N PHE A 351 -3.98 -13.93 15.63
CA PHE A 351 -5.23 -13.19 15.60
C PHE A 351 -5.02 -11.68 15.60
N GLY A 352 -4.05 -11.17 16.37
CA GLY A 352 -3.69 -9.75 16.36
C GLY A 352 -3.20 -9.26 15.00
N VAL A 353 -2.29 -10.02 14.36
CA VAL A 353 -1.77 -9.71 13.01
C VAL A 353 -2.91 -9.60 12.00
N PHE A 354 -3.79 -10.61 11.95
CA PHE A 354 -4.89 -10.63 11.00
C PHE A 354 -6.01 -9.65 11.37
N GLY A 355 -6.21 -9.33 12.65
CA GLY A 355 -7.16 -8.31 13.11
C GLY A 355 -6.77 -6.91 12.65
N VAL A 356 -5.48 -6.55 12.73
CA VAL A 356 -5.00 -5.27 12.18
C VAL A 356 -5.09 -5.26 10.66
N SER A 357 -4.78 -6.38 9.99
CA SER A 357 -4.99 -6.50 8.54
C SER A 357 -6.46 -6.31 8.15
N ALA A 358 -7.38 -6.95 8.87
CA ALA A 358 -8.83 -6.85 8.70
C ALA A 358 -9.29 -5.40 8.84
N PHE A 359 -8.93 -4.73 9.93
CA PHE A 359 -9.26 -3.33 10.16
C PHE A 359 -8.71 -2.41 9.07
N MET A 360 -7.46 -2.62 8.65
CA MET A 360 -6.82 -1.78 7.64
C MET A 360 -7.51 -1.90 6.27
N HIS A 361 -7.87 -3.11 5.83
CA HIS A 361 -8.58 -3.29 4.56
C HIS A 361 -10.01 -2.76 4.64
N GLU A 362 -10.68 -2.94 5.78
CA GLU A 362 -12.02 -2.38 6.00
C GLU A 362 -11.98 -0.85 5.97
N TYR A 363 -11.00 -0.25 6.65
CA TYR A 363 -10.73 1.18 6.62
C TYR A 363 -10.48 1.65 5.18
N PHE A 364 -9.74 0.87 4.38
CA PHE A 364 -9.49 1.16 2.96
C PHE A 364 -10.78 1.17 2.14
N ALA A 365 -11.63 0.17 2.34
CA ALA A 365 -12.92 0.11 1.67
C ALA A 365 -13.84 1.28 2.06
N CYS A 366 -13.90 1.65 3.34
CA CYS A 366 -14.72 2.76 3.82
C CYS A 366 -14.36 4.09 3.15
N PHE A 367 -13.08 4.36 2.91
CA PHE A 367 -12.70 5.63 2.29
C PHE A 367 -12.77 5.62 0.76
N TRP A 368 -12.62 4.45 0.11
CA TRP A 368 -12.78 4.31 -1.35
C TRP A 368 -14.23 4.27 -1.81
N THR A 369 -15.19 4.08 -0.91
CA THR A 369 -16.62 4.10 -1.23
C THR A 369 -17.07 5.51 -1.65
N PRO A 370 -17.50 5.73 -2.90
CA PRO A 370 -17.97 7.03 -3.38
C PRO A 370 -19.30 7.45 -2.71
N GLY A 371 -19.53 8.75 -2.53
CA GLY A 371 -20.84 9.27 -2.15
C GLY A 371 -21.33 8.84 -0.76
N ARG A 372 -20.59 9.25 0.29
CA ARG A 372 -20.89 9.00 1.72
C ARG A 372 -22.27 9.51 2.23
N SER A 373 -23.15 9.97 1.34
CA SER A 373 -24.39 10.68 1.68
C SER A 373 -25.58 9.78 2.05
N SER A 374 -25.49 8.46 1.89
CA SER A 374 -26.51 7.55 2.46
C SER A 374 -25.85 6.38 3.20
N SER A 375 -26.12 6.29 4.50
CA SER A 375 -25.65 5.20 5.37
C SER A 375 -25.96 3.81 4.79
N ASN A 376 -27.04 3.68 4.01
CA ASN A 376 -27.56 2.40 3.56
C ASN A 376 -26.73 1.71 2.46
N GLN A 377 -25.87 2.43 1.72
CA GLN A 377 -25.03 1.83 0.67
C GLN A 377 -23.71 1.24 1.19
N ILE A 378 -23.17 1.77 2.29
CA ILE A 378 -21.91 1.29 2.88
C ILE A 378 -22.07 -0.12 3.49
N PHE A 379 -23.30 -0.56 3.80
CA PHE A 379 -23.55 -1.79 4.58
C PHE A 379 -23.91 -3.04 3.79
N LYS A 380 -23.92 -3.03 2.44
CA LYS A 380 -24.40 -4.22 1.70
C LYS A 380 -23.45 -5.40 1.81
N HIS A 381 -22.16 -5.19 1.57
CA HIS A 381 -21.14 -6.24 1.71
C HIS A 381 -20.15 -5.95 2.85
N PHE A 382 -20.27 -4.82 3.53
CA PHE A 382 -19.53 -4.52 4.76
C PHE A 382 -19.93 -5.46 5.91
N PRO A 383 -18.98 -5.94 6.73
CA PRO A 383 -17.53 -5.75 6.66
C PRO A 383 -16.85 -6.97 6.00
N GLY A 384 -17.01 -7.14 4.68
CA GLY A 384 -16.58 -8.31 3.93
C GLY A 384 -15.06 -8.55 3.96
N SER A 385 -14.29 -7.47 3.94
CA SER A 385 -12.84 -7.46 4.05
C SER A 385 -12.42 -7.87 5.45
N PHE A 386 -13.06 -7.31 6.47
CA PHE A 386 -12.82 -7.70 7.84
C PHE A 386 -13.05 -9.20 8.04
N PHE A 387 -14.17 -9.74 7.54
CA PHE A 387 -14.50 -11.16 7.62
C PHE A 387 -13.44 -12.02 6.93
N PHE A 388 -13.03 -11.65 5.71
CA PHE A 388 -12.03 -12.39 4.95
C PHE A 388 -10.69 -12.50 5.67
N PHE A 389 -10.23 -11.45 6.35
CA PHE A 389 -8.95 -11.49 7.06
C PHE A 389 -9.05 -12.12 8.46
N ILE A 390 -10.14 -11.91 9.20
CA ILE A 390 -10.28 -12.45 10.56
C ILE A 390 -10.48 -13.97 10.58
N ILE A 391 -10.94 -14.57 9.49
CA ILE A 391 -11.10 -16.02 9.38
C ILE A 391 -9.78 -16.75 9.08
N GLN A 392 -8.74 -16.05 8.59
CA GLN A 392 -7.46 -16.66 8.19
C GLN A 392 -6.73 -17.40 9.35
N PRO A 393 -6.65 -16.86 10.59
CA PRO A 393 -6.05 -17.57 11.71
C PRO A 393 -6.67 -18.94 11.98
N PHE A 394 -7.99 -19.09 11.82
CA PHE A 394 -8.66 -20.38 12.01
C PHE A 394 -8.18 -21.41 10.99
N ALA A 395 -8.12 -21.04 9.71
CA ALA A 395 -7.61 -21.94 8.68
C ALA A 395 -6.13 -22.28 8.87
N LEU A 396 -5.32 -21.34 9.36
CA LEU A 396 -3.91 -21.60 9.68
C LEU A 396 -3.74 -22.55 10.88
N ILE A 397 -4.66 -22.52 11.85
CA ILE A 397 -4.65 -23.46 12.98
C ILE A 397 -5.13 -24.85 12.54
N LEU A 398 -6.11 -24.93 11.64
CA LEU A 398 -6.62 -26.20 11.09
C LEU A 398 -5.67 -26.84 10.08
N GLU A 399 -4.87 -26.04 9.39
CA GLU A 399 -4.00 -26.45 8.30
C GLU A 399 -3.09 -27.67 8.63
N PRO A 400 -2.39 -27.74 9.78
CA PRO A 400 -1.58 -28.91 10.13
C PRO A 400 -2.39 -30.21 10.28
N TYR A 401 -3.68 -30.12 10.57
CA TYR A 401 -4.56 -31.29 10.68
C TYR A 401 -5.15 -31.69 9.33
N ILE A 402 -5.24 -30.77 8.37
CA ILE A 402 -5.86 -31.02 7.06
C ILE A 402 -4.81 -31.45 6.03
N ILE A 403 -3.65 -30.78 5.98
CA ILE A 403 -2.59 -31.04 4.98
C ILE A 403 -2.15 -32.51 4.91
N PRO A 404 -1.98 -33.25 6.03
CA PRO A 404 -1.57 -34.66 5.98
C PRO A 404 -2.51 -35.55 5.17
N PHE A 405 -3.79 -35.17 5.02
CA PHE A 405 -4.78 -35.91 4.24
C PHE A 405 -4.80 -35.53 2.76
N ILE A 406 -4.06 -34.50 2.35
CA ILE A 406 -4.01 -34.03 0.97
C ILE A 406 -2.79 -34.63 0.28
N PRO A 407 -2.97 -35.36 -0.84
CA PRO A 407 -1.84 -35.87 -1.62
C PRO A 407 -0.87 -34.75 -1.99
N LYS A 408 0.44 -34.99 -1.81
CA LYS A 408 1.49 -33.98 -2.07
C LYS A 408 1.46 -33.41 -3.48
N ILE A 409 0.99 -34.19 -4.47
CA ILE A 409 0.89 -33.79 -5.88
C ILE A 409 -0.08 -32.62 -6.06
N ILE A 410 -1.13 -32.56 -5.26
CA ILE A 410 -2.12 -31.46 -5.23
C ILE A 410 -1.89 -30.54 -4.03
N GLY A 411 -0.65 -30.49 -3.52
CA GLY A 411 -0.25 -29.57 -2.46
C GLY A 411 -0.66 -28.14 -2.80
N GLY A 412 -1.24 -27.43 -1.83
CA GLY A 412 -1.85 -26.11 -2.05
C GLY A 412 -3.35 -26.13 -2.38
N LEU A 413 -3.96 -27.29 -2.66
CA LEU A 413 -5.42 -27.38 -2.88
C LEU A 413 -6.22 -26.82 -1.70
N TRP A 414 -5.78 -27.11 -0.46
CA TRP A 414 -6.38 -26.53 0.76
C TRP A 414 -6.44 -25.01 0.71
N PHE A 415 -5.32 -24.37 0.37
CA PHE A 415 -5.24 -22.92 0.34
C PHE A 415 -6.15 -22.34 -0.75
N TRP A 416 -6.16 -22.93 -1.95
CA TRP A 416 -7.03 -22.50 -3.04
C TRP A 416 -8.50 -22.63 -2.71
N ILE A 417 -8.93 -23.81 -2.22
CA ILE A 417 -10.31 -24.05 -1.80
C ILE A 417 -10.69 -23.06 -0.70
N PHE A 418 -9.85 -22.89 0.31
CA PHE A 418 -10.11 -21.97 1.41
C PHE A 418 -10.31 -20.54 0.91
N LEU A 419 -9.38 -20.01 0.11
CA LEU A 419 -9.50 -18.64 -0.41
C LEU A 419 -10.70 -18.44 -1.33
N VAL A 420 -11.03 -19.43 -2.16
CA VAL A 420 -12.23 -19.38 -3.02
C VAL A 420 -13.51 -19.40 -2.19
N MET A 421 -13.53 -20.12 -1.06
CA MET A 421 -14.70 -20.16 -0.18
C MET A 421 -14.89 -18.84 0.58
N VAL A 422 -13.82 -18.23 1.10
CA VAL A 422 -13.94 -17.01 1.93
C VAL A 422 -13.85 -15.70 1.14
N GLY A 423 -13.31 -15.76 -0.08
CA GLY A 423 -13.06 -14.62 -0.95
C GLY A 423 -14.27 -13.84 -1.49
N PRO A 424 -15.45 -14.45 -1.76
CA PRO A 424 -16.56 -13.76 -2.41
C PRO A 424 -16.99 -12.47 -1.71
N LYS A 425 -17.13 -12.47 -0.37
CA LYS A 425 -17.51 -11.25 0.37
C LYS A 425 -16.48 -10.12 0.24
N PHE A 426 -15.20 -10.46 0.26
CA PHE A 426 -14.10 -9.49 0.08
C PHE A 426 -14.09 -8.95 -1.35
N ARG A 427 -14.24 -9.83 -2.34
CA ARG A 427 -14.38 -9.47 -3.76
C ARG A 427 -15.57 -8.51 -3.94
N ASP A 428 -16.75 -8.87 -3.46
CA ASP A 428 -17.97 -8.12 -3.72
C ASP A 428 -17.91 -6.74 -3.06
N GLN A 429 -17.35 -6.63 -1.86
CA GLN A 429 -17.16 -5.32 -1.23
C GLN A 429 -16.26 -4.41 -2.08
N TYR A 430 -15.11 -4.89 -2.55
CA TYR A 430 -14.23 -4.05 -3.38
C TYR A 430 -14.82 -3.77 -4.76
N LEU A 431 -15.43 -4.77 -5.40
CA LEU A 431 -15.98 -4.56 -6.73
C LEU A 431 -17.19 -3.65 -6.69
N TYR A 432 -18.15 -3.88 -5.79
CA TYR A 432 -19.42 -3.16 -5.77
C TYR A 432 -19.44 -1.97 -4.80
N ASP A 433 -19.10 -2.17 -3.53
CA ASP A 433 -19.23 -1.10 -2.53
C ASP A 433 -18.18 -0.01 -2.76
N THR A 434 -16.92 -0.40 -3.00
CA THR A 434 -15.86 0.56 -3.37
C THR A 434 -15.89 0.92 -4.86
N GLN A 435 -16.87 0.40 -5.63
CA GLN A 435 -17.04 0.67 -7.07
C GLN A 435 -15.78 0.43 -7.93
N LEU A 436 -14.89 -0.50 -7.55
CA LEU A 436 -13.70 -0.83 -8.34
C LEU A 436 -14.09 -1.29 -9.76
N HIS A 437 -15.24 -1.98 -9.92
CA HIS A 437 -15.71 -2.39 -11.24
C HIS A 437 -16.04 -1.20 -12.16
N ALA A 438 -16.31 -0.02 -11.61
CA ALA A 438 -16.70 1.18 -12.38
C ALA A 438 -15.47 1.85 -13.02
N LEU A 439 -14.27 1.53 -12.52
CA LEU A 439 -13.01 1.96 -13.10
C LEU A 439 -12.67 1.21 -14.39
N PHE A 440 -13.32 0.09 -14.66
CA PHE A 440 -13.06 -0.69 -15.86
C PHE A 440 -13.83 -0.10 -17.04
N PRO A 441 -13.18 0.23 -18.17
CA PRO A 441 -13.90 0.65 -19.37
C PRO A 441 -14.74 -0.50 -19.93
N SER A 442 -15.88 -0.20 -20.57
CA SER A 442 -16.65 -1.19 -21.33
C SER A 442 -15.84 -1.71 -22.51
N PHE A 443 -16.11 -2.93 -22.99
CA PHE A 443 -15.35 -3.51 -24.11
C PHE A 443 -15.33 -2.62 -25.37
N SER A 444 -16.37 -1.82 -25.61
CA SER A 444 -16.42 -0.85 -26.72
C SER A 444 -15.36 0.25 -26.64
N GLN A 445 -14.82 0.52 -25.45
CA GLN A 445 -13.76 1.51 -25.21
C GLN A 445 -12.36 0.87 -25.22
N TRP A 446 -12.27 -0.47 -25.32
CA TRP A 446 -10.98 -1.15 -25.28
C TRP A 446 -10.20 -0.89 -26.56
N SER A 447 -8.93 -0.54 -26.37
CA SER A 447 -7.92 -0.38 -27.40
C SER A 447 -6.71 -1.19 -26.97
N TRP A 448 -5.70 -1.31 -27.84
CA TRP A 448 -4.44 -1.95 -27.48
C TRP A 448 -3.80 -1.33 -26.22
N LYS A 449 -4.07 -0.04 -25.94
CA LYS A 449 -3.62 0.62 -24.71
C LYS A 449 -4.22 0.00 -23.46
N TYR A 450 -5.51 -0.33 -23.46
CA TYR A 450 -6.19 -0.95 -22.32
C TYR A 450 -5.80 -2.41 -22.10
N ILE A 451 -5.33 -3.09 -23.15
CA ILE A 451 -4.76 -4.44 -23.03
C ILE A 451 -3.41 -4.40 -22.30
N LEU A 452 -2.65 -3.31 -22.46
CA LEU A 452 -1.35 -3.10 -21.80
C LEU A 452 -1.46 -2.38 -20.45
N PHE A 453 -2.45 -1.50 -20.29
CA PHE A 453 -2.70 -0.68 -19.12
C PHE A 453 -4.22 -0.60 -18.84
N PRO A 454 -4.78 -1.57 -18.11
CA PRO A 454 -6.24 -1.76 -17.97
C PRO A 454 -6.96 -0.74 -17.05
N LEU A 455 -6.48 0.50 -16.93
CA LEU A 455 -7.11 1.53 -16.11
C LEU A 455 -7.61 2.68 -16.98
N LYS A 456 -8.79 3.20 -16.65
CA LYS A 456 -9.38 4.38 -17.29
C LYS A 456 -8.59 5.63 -16.89
N ASP A 457 -8.11 6.39 -17.87
CA ASP A 457 -7.49 7.71 -17.68
C ASP A 457 -8.46 8.71 -17.02
#